data_AF-A0A7X9GJD7-F1
#
_entry.id   AF-A0A7X9GJD7-F1
#
_cell.length_a   1.000
_cell.length_b   1.000
_cell.length_c   1.000
_cell.angle_alpha   90.00
_cell.angle_beta   90.00
_cell.angle_gamma   90.00
#
_symmetry.space_group_name_H-M   'P 1'
#
loop_
_entity.id
_entity.type
_entity.pdbx_description
1 polymer ?
#
loop_
_entity_poly.entity_id
_entity_poly.type
_entity_poly.pdbx_seq_one_letter_code
_entity_poly.pdbx_strand_id
1 'polypeptide(L)'
;KTDEEFIKVLAEIMADLNNYHAKIADSAYVDQTLAYYSQNWNQPSIYYEFLNLNRQVVRNRYGLAGAQSKTRHGQIKRKQESTNPTEESKNLSLESHGNLAILKIKQMGDFSNKEEDERVLDEFLRNKHMYTALVIDIRDNVGGNMEYWQNFLIPKLSKNPKQVVNHMFFKDSDKIRLQLMDDTLNMESLSNVDISGIKLDHAEDLKDFSYYIKNVIAIEPDESEKDNGYEGKIFLLVDEDVFSAAEGFASFIKHTEFATIVGSQTGGDGITLGVINSVLPNSGLVFTYTNTLGYDPTGEINEENPTTPDIESPSYRESIEMIENMVND
;
A
#
# COMPACT_ATOMS: atom_id res chain seq x y z
N LYS A 1 32.17 -7.79 -20.58
CA LYS A 1 30.78 -7.39 -20.30
C LYS A 1 30.79 -5.93 -19.83
N THR A 2 29.83 -5.12 -20.27
CA THR A 2 29.69 -3.69 -19.89
C THR A 2 28.84 -3.52 -18.62
N ASP A 3 28.83 -2.32 -18.03
CA ASP A 3 27.94 -1.99 -16.89
C ASP A 3 26.46 -2.08 -17.30
N GLU A 4 26.14 -1.62 -18.51
CA GLU A 4 24.78 -1.73 -19.10
C GLU A 4 24.33 -3.19 -19.25
N GLU A 5 25.20 -4.07 -19.75
CA GLU A 5 24.90 -5.51 -19.85
C GLU A 5 24.68 -6.14 -18.46
N PHE A 6 25.42 -5.71 -17.44
CA PHE A 6 25.23 -6.18 -16.07
C PHE A 6 23.87 -5.75 -15.51
N ILE A 7 23.51 -4.47 -15.66
CA ILE A 7 22.22 -3.93 -15.21
C ILE A 7 21.07 -4.63 -15.92
N LYS A 8 21.17 -4.83 -17.23
CA LYS A 8 20.14 -5.50 -18.02
C LYS A 8 19.89 -6.92 -17.52
N VAL A 9 20.94 -7.73 -17.37
CA VAL A 9 20.80 -9.11 -16.88
C VAL A 9 20.21 -9.15 -15.47
N LEU A 10 20.63 -8.22 -14.60
CA LEU A 10 20.09 -8.17 -13.24
C LEU A 10 18.61 -7.74 -13.25
N ALA A 11 18.22 -6.79 -14.09
CA ALA A 11 16.83 -6.38 -14.25
C ALA A 11 15.96 -7.52 -14.80
N GLU A 12 16.46 -8.31 -15.74
CA GLU A 12 15.78 -9.52 -16.25
C GLU A 12 15.56 -10.55 -15.14
N ILE A 13 16.58 -10.84 -14.32
CA ILE A 13 16.46 -11.75 -13.17
C ILE A 13 15.41 -11.26 -12.17
N MET A 14 15.36 -9.95 -11.90
CA MET A 14 14.37 -9.39 -10.97
C MET A 14 12.96 -9.41 -11.59
N ALA A 15 12.83 -9.17 -12.89
CA ALA A 15 11.55 -9.25 -13.60
C ALA A 15 10.97 -10.67 -13.61
N ASP A 16 11.81 -11.70 -13.66
CA ASP A 16 11.39 -13.11 -13.57
C ASP A 16 10.69 -13.44 -12.23
N LEU A 17 10.86 -12.60 -11.19
CA LEU A 17 10.14 -12.73 -9.92
C LEU A 17 8.68 -12.26 -10.02
N ASN A 18 8.29 -11.55 -11.08
CA ASN A 18 6.94 -11.01 -11.30
C ASN A 18 6.38 -10.17 -10.13
N ASN A 19 7.26 -9.45 -9.42
CA ASN A 19 6.91 -8.63 -8.27
C ASN A 19 7.39 -7.18 -8.47
N TYR A 20 6.48 -6.20 -8.43
CA TYR A 20 6.82 -4.79 -8.67
C TYR A 20 7.60 -4.11 -7.53
N HIS A 21 7.60 -4.67 -6.32
CA HIS A 21 8.53 -4.27 -5.26
C HIS A 21 9.95 -4.83 -5.50
N ALA A 22 10.11 -5.87 -6.32
CA ALA A 22 11.40 -6.48 -6.64
C ALA A 22 11.99 -5.91 -7.94
N LYS A 23 12.80 -4.84 -7.85
CA LYS A 23 13.38 -4.18 -9.05
C LYS A 23 14.73 -3.53 -8.82
N ILE A 24 15.40 -3.18 -9.91
CA ILE A 24 16.51 -2.24 -9.89
C ILE A 24 15.95 -0.82 -9.84
N ALA A 25 16.37 -0.05 -8.84
CA ALA A 25 15.90 1.31 -8.65
C ALA A 25 16.54 2.26 -9.66
N ASP A 26 15.71 3.14 -10.23
CA ASP A 26 16.16 4.25 -11.06
C ASP A 26 16.65 5.44 -10.21
N SER A 27 17.20 6.45 -10.88
CA SER A 27 17.74 7.64 -10.21
C SER A 27 16.68 8.45 -9.47
N ALA A 28 15.44 8.51 -9.97
CA ALA A 28 14.38 9.32 -9.38
C ALA A 28 13.92 8.68 -8.06
N TYR A 29 13.74 7.37 -8.05
CA TYR A 29 13.43 6.60 -6.86
C TYR A 29 14.51 6.76 -5.79
N VAL A 30 15.79 6.58 -6.15
CA VAL A 30 16.89 6.70 -5.17
C VAL A 30 16.97 8.12 -4.58
N ASP A 31 16.79 9.16 -5.40
CA ASP A 31 16.80 10.56 -4.93
C ASP A 31 15.64 10.85 -3.97
N GLN A 32 14.42 10.42 -4.34
CA GLN A 32 13.22 10.60 -3.52
C GLN A 32 13.31 9.84 -2.19
N THR A 33 13.72 8.57 -2.21
CA THR A 33 13.89 7.75 -1.00
C THR A 33 14.98 8.33 -0.10
N LEU A 34 16.11 8.78 -0.66
CA LEU A 34 17.17 9.43 0.11
C LEU A 34 16.67 10.72 0.79
N ALA A 35 15.91 11.54 0.08
CA ALA A 35 15.33 12.77 0.62
C ALA A 35 14.31 12.48 1.73
N TYR A 36 13.46 11.45 1.55
CA TYR A 36 12.50 10.99 2.56
C TYR A 36 13.21 10.47 3.81
N TYR A 37 14.20 9.58 3.66
CA TYR A 37 14.94 9.03 4.80
C TYR A 37 15.78 10.08 5.54
N SER A 38 16.31 11.10 4.85
CA SER A 38 17.01 12.22 5.52
C SER A 38 16.12 12.99 6.51
N GLN A 39 14.80 12.88 6.37
CA GLN A 39 13.79 13.54 7.19
C GLN A 39 13.15 12.59 8.21
N ASN A 40 13.18 11.27 7.96
CA ASN A 40 12.47 10.25 8.75
C ASN A 40 13.42 9.18 9.35
N TRP A 41 14.69 9.51 9.55
CA TRP A 41 15.74 8.61 10.06
C TRP A 41 15.59 8.17 11.52
N ASN A 42 14.45 8.45 12.17
CA ASN A 42 14.25 8.18 13.60
C ASN A 42 14.12 6.69 13.93
N GLN A 43 13.81 5.84 12.94
CA GLN A 43 13.81 4.39 13.09
C GLN A 43 15.19 3.79 12.69
N PRO A 44 15.71 2.79 13.44
CA PRO A 44 17.00 2.17 13.15
C PRO A 44 17.12 1.60 11.72
N SER A 45 16.06 0.97 11.22
CA SER A 45 15.98 0.44 9.84
C SER A 45 16.12 1.55 8.80
N ILE A 46 15.34 2.63 8.93
CA ILE A 46 15.40 3.78 8.02
C ILE A 46 16.78 4.45 8.08
N TYR A 47 17.36 4.60 9.27
CA TYR A 47 18.69 5.18 9.41
C TYR A 47 19.76 4.30 8.74
N TYR A 48 19.68 2.99 8.89
CA TYR A 48 20.59 2.06 8.23
C TYR A 48 20.50 2.16 6.70
N GLU A 49 19.30 2.21 6.14
CA GLU A 49 19.12 2.38 4.69
C GLU A 49 19.54 3.77 4.21
N PHE A 50 19.24 4.83 4.97
CA PHE A 50 19.72 6.19 4.71
C PHE A 50 21.24 6.23 4.53
N LEU A 51 21.99 5.64 5.47
CA LEU A 51 23.45 5.61 5.40
C LEU A 51 23.94 4.87 4.15
N ASN A 52 23.30 3.75 3.80
CA ASN A 52 23.66 2.95 2.63
C ASN A 52 23.39 3.68 1.31
N LEU A 53 22.20 4.27 1.16
CA LEU A 53 21.83 5.05 -0.02
C LEU A 53 22.69 6.31 -0.19
N ASN A 54 23.21 6.86 0.91
CA ASN A 54 24.04 8.07 0.89
C ASN A 54 25.54 7.79 0.68
N ARG A 55 25.96 6.52 0.54
CA ARG A 55 27.36 6.14 0.28
C ARG A 55 27.87 6.80 -1.01
N GLN A 56 29.15 7.16 -1.03
CA GLN A 56 29.77 7.81 -2.20
C GLN A 56 29.61 7.00 -3.48
N VAL A 57 29.68 5.67 -3.41
CA VAL A 57 29.51 4.78 -4.57
C VAL A 57 28.11 4.88 -5.19
N VAL A 58 27.06 5.01 -4.35
CA VAL A 58 25.66 5.18 -4.80
C VAL A 58 25.50 6.58 -5.40
N ARG A 59 25.96 7.60 -4.68
CA ARG A 59 25.91 9.00 -5.15
C ARG A 59 26.59 9.20 -6.49
N ASN A 60 27.76 8.60 -6.69
CA ASN A 60 28.48 8.65 -7.96
C ASN A 60 27.70 7.95 -9.07
N ARG A 61 27.08 6.80 -8.79
CA ARG A 61 26.30 6.06 -9.78
C ARG A 61 25.08 6.85 -10.28
N TYR A 62 24.34 7.44 -9.36
CA TYR A 62 23.07 8.12 -9.67
C TYR A 62 23.22 9.63 -9.86
N GLY A 63 24.45 10.18 -9.80
CA GLY A 63 24.68 11.61 -9.96
C GLY A 63 24.12 12.48 -8.83
N LEU A 64 24.01 11.93 -7.61
CA LEU A 64 23.36 12.59 -6.47
C LEU A 64 24.37 13.34 -5.61
N ALA A 65 23.99 14.53 -5.12
CA ALA A 65 24.81 15.28 -4.16
C ALA A 65 24.93 14.57 -2.80
N GLY A 66 23.88 13.83 -2.42
CA GLY A 66 23.70 13.28 -1.08
C GLY A 66 22.87 14.19 -0.19
N ALA A 67 22.37 13.63 0.91
CA ALA A 67 21.56 14.35 1.88
C ALA A 67 22.20 14.34 3.27
N GLN A 68 21.97 15.41 4.04
CA GLN A 68 22.29 15.43 5.47
C GLN A 68 21.00 15.12 6.24
N SER A 69 21.13 14.35 7.33
CA SER A 69 20.00 14.16 8.24
C SER A 69 19.60 15.52 8.82
N LYS A 70 18.32 15.85 8.76
CA LYS A 70 17.80 17.07 9.36
C LYS A 70 17.32 16.73 10.78
N THR A 71 17.79 17.47 11.78
CA THR A 71 17.18 17.47 13.11
C THR A 71 15.86 18.24 13.03
N ARG A 72 14.72 17.56 13.14
CA ARG A 72 13.44 18.23 13.45
C ARG A 72 12.89 17.71 14.76
N HIS A 73 12.91 18.56 15.77
CA HIS A 73 11.95 18.52 16.88
C HIS A 73 10.70 19.28 16.40
N GLY A 74 9.59 18.56 16.14
CA GLY A 74 8.29 19.18 15.86
C GLY A 74 7.52 18.57 14.69
N GLN A 75 6.19 18.51 14.85
CA GLN A 75 5.20 18.01 13.88
C GLN A 75 5.38 18.63 12.48
N ILE A 76 5.10 17.78 11.49
CA ILE A 76 5.30 18.03 10.07
C ILE A 76 4.32 19.11 9.58
N LYS A 77 4.85 20.25 9.13
CA LYS A 77 4.22 21.05 8.06
C LYS A 77 5.18 21.10 6.88
N ARG A 78 4.78 20.50 5.76
CA ARG A 78 5.37 20.75 4.44
C ARG A 78 5.01 22.19 4.06
N LYS A 79 5.99 22.94 3.58
CA LYS A 79 5.78 24.30 3.09
C LYS A 79 5.05 24.18 1.74
N GLN A 80 3.78 24.60 1.69
CA GLN A 80 3.04 24.76 0.44
C GLN A 80 3.77 25.77 -0.46
N GLU A 81 4.08 25.39 -1.70
CA GLU A 81 4.01 26.34 -2.80
C GLU A 81 2.56 26.33 -3.28
N SER A 82 1.85 27.43 -3.02
CA SER A 82 0.49 27.64 -3.47
C SER A 82 0.46 27.76 -4.99
N THR A 83 0.25 26.64 -5.66
CA THR A 83 -0.32 26.63 -7.00
C THR A 83 -1.68 25.96 -6.89
N ASN A 84 -2.72 26.60 -7.43
CA ASN A 84 -4.04 25.99 -7.47
C ASN A 84 -3.91 24.67 -8.25
N PRO A 85 -4.19 23.51 -7.63
CA PRO A 85 -4.12 22.24 -8.32
C PRO A 85 -5.14 22.24 -9.47
N THR A 86 -4.70 21.89 -10.68
CA THR A 86 -5.62 21.52 -11.77
C THR A 86 -6.37 20.24 -11.40
N GLU A 87 -7.54 19.95 -11.99
CA GLU A 87 -8.29 18.71 -11.72
C GLU A 87 -7.43 17.44 -11.85
N GLU A 88 -6.44 17.45 -12.74
CA GLU A 88 -5.47 16.35 -12.93
C GLU A 88 -4.58 16.07 -11.71
N SER A 89 -4.46 17.00 -10.76
CA SER A 89 -3.53 16.91 -9.62
C SER A 89 -4.18 16.53 -8.27
N LYS A 90 -5.51 16.38 -8.21
CA LYS A 90 -6.19 15.91 -7.00
C LYS A 90 -6.00 14.41 -6.80
N ASN A 91 -5.75 13.98 -5.57
CA ASN A 91 -5.60 12.57 -5.20
C ASN A 91 -6.97 11.87 -5.08
N LEU A 92 -7.86 12.44 -4.24
CA LEU A 92 -9.26 12.05 -4.18
C LEU A 92 -10.14 13.00 -5.01
N SER A 93 -11.09 12.43 -5.74
CA SER A 93 -12.10 13.19 -6.49
C SER A 93 -13.47 12.53 -6.36
N LEU A 94 -14.52 13.34 -6.44
CA LEU A 94 -15.92 12.92 -6.40
C LEU A 94 -16.58 13.26 -7.73
N GLU A 95 -17.14 12.26 -8.39
CA GLU A 95 -18.00 12.42 -9.55
C GLU A 95 -19.36 11.75 -9.31
N SER A 96 -20.34 12.07 -10.15
CA SER A 96 -21.66 11.45 -10.13
C SER A 96 -21.97 10.82 -11.48
N HIS A 97 -22.50 9.61 -11.46
CA HIS A 97 -22.98 8.90 -12.65
C HIS A 97 -24.39 8.40 -12.37
N GLY A 98 -25.40 9.04 -12.96
CA GLY A 98 -26.79 8.79 -12.57
C GLY A 98 -27.00 9.07 -11.08
N ASN A 99 -27.39 8.04 -10.32
CA ASN A 99 -27.56 8.11 -8.86
C ASN A 99 -26.37 7.51 -8.09
N LEU A 100 -25.27 7.18 -8.75
CA LEU A 100 -24.05 6.68 -8.11
C LEU A 100 -23.14 7.86 -7.73
N ALA A 101 -22.57 7.82 -6.53
CA ALA A 101 -21.39 8.61 -6.20
C ALA A 101 -20.15 7.78 -6.51
N ILE A 102 -19.16 8.37 -7.18
CA ILE A 102 -17.89 7.71 -7.47
C ILE A 102 -16.76 8.51 -6.82
N LEU A 103 -16.10 7.90 -5.84
CA LEU A 103 -14.89 8.41 -5.21
C LEU A 103 -13.67 7.77 -5.88
N LYS A 104 -12.97 8.52 -6.74
CA LYS A 104 -11.74 8.05 -7.38
C LYS A 104 -10.51 8.43 -6.56
N ILE A 105 -9.68 7.43 -6.23
CA ILE A 105 -8.46 7.57 -5.43
C ILE A 105 -7.25 7.18 -6.30
N LYS A 106 -6.44 8.16 -6.69
CA LYS A 106 -5.26 7.92 -7.56
C LYS A 106 -4.12 7.22 -6.84
N GLN A 107 -3.93 7.51 -5.55
CA GLN A 107 -2.84 6.95 -4.76
C GLN A 107 -3.25 6.78 -3.30
N MET A 108 -2.69 5.77 -2.63
CA MET A 108 -2.73 5.73 -1.17
C MET A 108 -1.76 6.79 -0.63
N GLY A 109 -2.27 8.01 -0.42
CA GLY A 109 -1.47 9.22 -0.25
C GLY A 109 -0.74 9.35 1.11
N ASP A 110 0.37 10.09 1.12
CA ASP A 110 1.18 10.39 2.32
C ASP A 110 0.61 11.52 3.21
N PHE A 111 -0.68 11.82 3.07
CA PHE A 111 -1.39 12.94 3.71
C PHE A 111 -0.87 14.34 3.39
N SER A 112 0.00 14.52 2.38
CA SER A 112 0.40 15.85 1.92
C SER A 112 -0.76 16.72 1.43
N ASN A 113 -1.81 16.10 0.87
CA ASN A 113 -3.04 16.74 0.39
C ASN A 113 -4.25 16.44 1.29
N LYS A 114 -4.02 16.06 2.56
CA LYS A 114 -5.07 15.59 3.48
C LYS A 114 -6.28 16.52 3.55
N GLU A 115 -6.07 17.83 3.67
CA GLU A 115 -7.17 18.80 3.79
C GLU A 115 -8.07 18.82 2.54
N GLU A 116 -7.52 18.62 1.34
CA GLU A 116 -8.31 18.59 0.10
C GLU A 116 -9.06 17.26 -0.03
N ASP A 117 -8.40 16.14 0.26
CA ASP A 117 -9.05 14.83 0.26
C ASP A 117 -10.18 14.77 1.32
N GLU A 118 -9.95 15.32 2.53
CA GLU A 118 -10.98 15.48 3.56
C GLU A 118 -12.18 16.28 3.06
N ARG A 119 -11.95 17.39 2.34
CA ARG A 119 -13.04 18.21 1.81
C ARG A 119 -13.90 17.45 0.82
N VAL A 120 -13.30 16.65 -0.07
CA VAL A 120 -14.03 15.84 -1.06
C VAL A 120 -14.82 14.73 -0.36
N LEU A 121 -14.21 14.02 0.59
CA LEU A 121 -14.88 12.94 1.32
C LEU A 121 -16.05 13.50 2.17
N ASP A 122 -15.83 14.61 2.87
CA ASP A 122 -16.88 15.25 3.65
C ASP A 122 -18.01 15.81 2.77
N GLU A 123 -17.71 16.24 1.53
CA GLU A 123 -18.71 16.61 0.55
C GLU A 123 -19.61 15.44 0.17
N PHE A 124 -19.03 14.27 -0.13
CA PHE A 124 -19.81 13.05 -0.33
C PHE A 124 -20.65 12.73 0.90
N LEU A 125 -20.06 12.70 2.10
CA LEU A 125 -20.73 12.30 3.33
C LEU A 125 -21.94 13.18 3.68
N ARG A 126 -21.85 14.50 3.49
CA ARG A 126 -23.00 15.42 3.68
C ARG A 126 -24.13 15.16 2.68
N ASN A 127 -23.76 14.74 1.48
CA ASN A 127 -24.65 14.58 0.33
C ASN A 127 -25.05 13.11 0.06
N LYS A 128 -24.61 12.17 0.90
CA LYS A 128 -24.75 10.73 0.71
C LYS A 128 -26.18 10.24 0.48
N HIS A 129 -27.16 10.98 0.98
CA HIS A 129 -28.59 10.71 0.83
C HIS A 129 -29.11 10.93 -0.61
N MET A 130 -28.34 11.59 -1.47
CA MET A 130 -28.69 11.78 -2.89
C MET A 130 -28.27 10.60 -3.76
N TYR A 131 -27.48 9.66 -3.23
CA TYR A 131 -26.90 8.57 -4.01
C TYR A 131 -27.45 7.22 -3.56
N THR A 132 -27.75 6.35 -4.54
CA THR A 132 -28.24 4.99 -4.28
C THR A 132 -27.13 4.02 -3.90
N ALA A 133 -25.91 4.29 -4.34
CA ALA A 133 -24.70 3.55 -3.97
C ALA A 133 -23.45 4.43 -4.04
N LEU A 134 -22.40 3.99 -3.35
CA LEU A 134 -21.05 4.52 -3.44
C LEU A 134 -20.17 3.56 -4.23
N VAL A 135 -19.43 4.09 -5.19
CA VAL A 135 -18.35 3.39 -5.88
C VAL A 135 -17.03 4.01 -5.43
N ILE A 136 -16.10 3.19 -4.95
CA ILE A 136 -14.72 3.60 -4.68
C ILE A 136 -13.88 3.08 -5.83
N ASP A 137 -13.30 3.97 -6.63
CA ASP A 137 -12.47 3.61 -7.78
C ASP A 137 -10.99 3.74 -7.42
N ILE A 138 -10.31 2.60 -7.30
CA ILE A 138 -8.87 2.52 -7.04
C ILE A 138 -8.09 1.96 -8.23
N ARG A 139 -8.71 1.86 -9.41
CA ARG A 139 -8.02 1.46 -10.63
C ARG A 139 -6.83 2.37 -10.92
N ASP A 140 -5.76 1.79 -11.48
CA ASP A 140 -4.45 2.42 -11.68
C ASP A 140 -3.69 2.77 -10.37
N ASN A 141 -4.21 2.44 -9.17
CA ASN A 141 -3.60 2.83 -7.90
C ASN A 141 -2.52 1.84 -7.46
N VAL A 142 -1.27 2.16 -7.73
CA VAL A 142 -0.09 1.33 -7.40
C VAL A 142 0.28 1.31 -5.90
N GLY A 143 -0.57 1.86 -5.02
CA GLY A 143 -0.38 1.84 -3.58
C GLY A 143 0.22 3.12 -2.98
N GLY A 144 1.05 2.97 -1.95
CA GLY A 144 1.58 4.07 -1.15
C GLY A 144 1.46 3.82 0.35
N ASN A 145 0.77 4.71 1.07
CA ASN A 145 0.66 4.67 2.53
C ASN A 145 -0.60 3.94 2.99
N MET A 146 -0.43 2.81 3.70
CA MET A 146 -1.53 2.02 4.30
C MET A 146 -2.46 2.85 5.19
N GLU A 147 -1.91 3.84 5.89
CA GLU A 147 -2.67 4.70 6.81
C GLU A 147 -3.76 5.50 6.09
N TYR A 148 -3.64 5.72 4.77
CA TYR A 148 -4.64 6.45 3.99
C TYR A 148 -6.02 5.78 4.05
N TRP A 149 -6.08 4.45 3.90
CA TRP A 149 -7.35 3.75 3.99
C TRP A 149 -7.68 3.33 5.43
N GLN A 150 -6.66 3.02 6.24
CA GLN A 150 -6.85 2.54 7.63
C GLN A 150 -7.35 3.64 8.57
N ASN A 151 -6.78 4.85 8.49
CA ASN A 151 -7.04 5.93 9.45
C ASN A 151 -7.86 7.09 8.88
N PHE A 152 -8.05 7.14 7.56
CA PHE A 152 -8.78 8.23 6.91
C PHE A 152 -10.03 7.74 6.18
N LEU A 153 -9.90 6.83 5.21
CA LEU A 153 -11.03 6.43 4.37
C LEU A 153 -12.06 5.56 5.11
N ILE A 154 -11.66 4.37 5.58
CA ILE A 154 -12.58 3.41 6.19
C ILE A 154 -13.23 3.92 7.47
N PRO A 155 -12.51 4.59 8.42
CA PRO A 155 -13.15 5.11 9.63
C PRO A 155 -14.31 6.07 9.30
N LYS A 156 -14.15 6.92 8.29
CA LYS A 156 -15.18 7.89 7.88
C LYS A 156 -16.34 7.26 7.10
N LEU A 157 -16.11 6.15 6.40
CA LEU A 157 -17.15 5.46 5.60
C LEU A 157 -17.87 4.36 6.38
N SER A 158 -17.21 3.71 7.33
CA SER A 158 -17.78 2.58 8.06
C SER A 158 -18.77 3.01 9.14
N LYS A 159 -19.75 2.13 9.39
CA LYS A 159 -20.71 2.24 10.48
C LYS A 159 -20.47 1.24 11.61
N ASN A 160 -19.70 0.19 11.33
CA ASN A 160 -19.44 -0.90 12.26
C ASN A 160 -17.93 -1.19 12.28
N PRO A 161 -17.40 -1.72 13.39
CA PRO A 161 -16.03 -2.18 13.45
C PRO A 161 -15.77 -3.23 12.38
N LYS A 162 -14.61 -3.14 11.72
CA LYS A 162 -14.15 -4.12 10.72
C LYS A 162 -12.79 -4.66 11.12
N GLN A 163 -12.56 -5.95 10.92
CA GLN A 163 -11.33 -6.60 11.31
C GLN A 163 -10.94 -7.73 10.36
N VAL A 164 -9.65 -7.86 10.10
CA VAL A 164 -9.04 -9.03 9.45
C VAL A 164 -7.81 -9.47 10.25
N VAL A 165 -7.45 -10.74 10.10
CA VAL A 165 -6.21 -11.29 10.63
C VAL A 165 -5.41 -11.87 9.49
N ASN A 166 -4.29 -11.23 9.19
CA ASN A 166 -3.33 -11.68 8.21
C ASN A 166 -2.12 -12.32 8.91
N HIS A 167 -1.32 -13.08 8.16
CA HIS A 167 -0.15 -13.77 8.69
C HIS A 167 1.10 -13.35 7.93
N MET A 168 2.07 -12.77 8.63
CA MET A 168 3.29 -12.23 8.02
C MET A 168 4.50 -13.00 8.54
N PHE A 169 5.35 -13.49 7.64
CA PHE A 169 6.56 -14.23 7.97
C PHE A 169 7.80 -13.50 7.44
N PHE A 170 8.88 -13.53 8.21
CA PHE A 170 10.13 -12.84 7.86
C PHE A 170 11.34 -13.77 8.00
N LYS A 171 12.25 -13.66 7.03
CA LYS A 171 13.56 -14.33 7.09
C LYS A 171 14.51 -13.57 8.01
N ASP A 172 15.43 -14.29 8.63
CA ASP A 172 16.45 -13.66 9.46
C ASP A 172 17.51 -12.92 8.64
N SER A 173 17.69 -11.63 8.93
CA SER A 173 18.79 -10.82 8.43
C SER A 173 18.97 -9.59 9.30
N ASP A 174 20.15 -8.96 9.25
CA ASP A 174 20.42 -7.73 9.99
C ASP A 174 19.39 -6.62 9.70
N LYS A 175 18.90 -6.53 8.45
CA LYS A 175 17.91 -5.52 8.04
C LYS A 175 16.53 -5.79 8.64
N ILE A 176 16.10 -7.06 8.58
CA ILE A 176 14.82 -7.48 9.16
C ILE A 176 14.85 -7.28 10.66
N ARG A 177 15.94 -7.66 11.35
CA ARG A 177 16.09 -7.41 12.78
C ARG A 177 15.96 -5.93 13.11
N LEU A 178 16.58 -5.03 12.34
CA LEU A 178 16.45 -3.58 12.53
C LEU A 178 15.02 -3.06 12.32
N GLN A 179 14.27 -3.66 11.39
CA GLN A 179 12.86 -3.30 11.16
C GLN A 179 11.95 -3.81 12.29
N LEU A 180 12.19 -5.03 12.78
CA LEU A 180 11.41 -5.67 13.84
C LEU A 180 11.77 -5.17 15.26
N MET A 181 12.74 -4.26 15.40
CA MET A 181 13.04 -3.57 16.67
C MET A 181 12.01 -2.50 17.03
N ASP A 182 11.00 -2.26 16.19
CA ASP A 182 9.90 -1.38 16.52
C ASP A 182 8.95 -2.06 17.52
N ASP A 183 8.95 -1.58 18.76
CA ASP A 183 8.14 -2.13 19.87
C ASP A 183 6.62 -2.05 19.61
N THR A 184 6.17 -1.33 18.57
CA THR A 184 4.76 -1.32 18.15
C THR A 184 4.35 -2.55 17.35
N LEU A 185 5.33 -3.32 16.84
CA LEU A 185 5.09 -4.54 16.08
C LEU A 185 4.93 -5.73 17.04
N ASN A 186 3.83 -6.47 16.89
CA ASN A 186 3.60 -7.69 17.64
C ASN A 186 4.35 -8.88 17.00
N MET A 187 5.68 -8.82 17.00
CA MET A 187 6.57 -9.83 16.44
C MET A 187 6.90 -10.93 17.45
N GLU A 188 6.94 -12.17 16.96
CA GLU A 188 7.38 -13.35 17.70
C GLU A 188 8.43 -14.14 16.90
N SER A 189 9.27 -14.90 17.62
CA SER A 189 10.08 -15.94 16.98
C SER A 189 9.15 -17.02 16.46
N LEU A 190 9.25 -17.36 15.17
CA LEU A 190 8.39 -18.37 14.54
C LEU A 190 8.44 -19.71 15.27
N SER A 191 9.61 -20.07 15.82
CA SER A 191 9.80 -21.28 16.63
C SER A 191 8.91 -21.39 17.87
N ASN A 192 8.35 -20.26 18.34
CA ASN A 192 7.54 -20.19 19.55
C ASN A 192 6.04 -20.12 19.23
N VAL A 193 5.67 -20.07 17.94
CA VAL A 193 4.30 -19.89 17.49
C VAL A 193 3.77 -21.22 16.98
N ASP A 194 2.62 -21.66 17.50
CA ASP A 194 1.91 -22.80 16.95
C ASP A 194 1.07 -22.37 15.75
N ILE A 195 1.60 -22.61 14.55
CA ILE A 195 0.92 -22.34 13.28
C ILE A 195 0.18 -23.57 12.74
N SER A 196 0.17 -24.71 13.45
CA SER A 196 -0.43 -25.96 12.94
C SER A 196 -1.94 -25.88 12.73
N GLY A 197 -2.60 -24.95 13.43
CA GLY A 197 -4.03 -24.66 13.28
C GLY A 197 -4.37 -23.65 12.17
N ILE A 198 -3.36 -23.09 11.49
CA ILE A 198 -3.54 -22.11 10.42
C ILE A 198 -3.39 -22.84 9.09
N LYS A 199 -4.40 -22.74 8.22
CA LYS A 199 -4.25 -23.19 6.83
C LYS A 199 -3.34 -22.21 6.12
N LEU A 200 -2.22 -22.68 5.59
CA LEU A 200 -1.24 -21.89 4.85
C LEU A 200 -0.80 -22.69 3.64
N ASP A 201 -0.87 -22.09 2.46
CA ASP A 201 -0.29 -22.66 1.26
C ASP A 201 1.23 -22.61 1.33
N HIS A 202 1.89 -23.64 0.79
CA HIS A 202 3.35 -23.75 0.79
C HIS A 202 4.01 -23.63 2.18
N ALA A 203 3.31 -24.08 3.25
CA ALA A 203 3.78 -23.96 4.63
C ALA A 203 5.17 -24.60 4.88
N GLU A 204 5.59 -25.55 4.04
CA GLU A 204 6.93 -26.15 4.08
C GLU A 204 8.07 -25.15 3.86
N ASP A 205 7.83 -24.04 3.18
CA ASP A 205 8.83 -23.00 2.92
C ASP A 205 9.12 -22.16 4.18
N LEU A 206 8.20 -22.16 5.13
CA LEU A 206 8.34 -21.46 6.43
C LEU A 206 9.49 -21.99 7.28
N LYS A 207 10.05 -23.17 6.96
CA LYS A 207 11.29 -23.69 7.58
C LYS A 207 12.49 -22.74 7.44
N ASP A 208 12.49 -21.91 6.40
CA ASP A 208 13.56 -20.94 6.10
C ASP A 208 13.25 -19.54 6.65
N PHE A 209 12.16 -19.39 7.41
CA PHE A 209 11.72 -18.16 8.07
C PHE A 209 11.99 -18.22 9.58
N SER A 210 12.09 -17.06 10.21
CA SER A 210 12.51 -16.96 11.62
C SER A 210 11.57 -16.14 12.48
N TYR A 211 10.83 -15.20 11.89
CA TYR A 211 9.92 -14.33 12.63
C TYR A 211 8.51 -14.41 12.05
N TYR A 212 7.55 -14.13 12.92
CA TYR A 212 6.13 -14.13 12.62
C TYR A 212 5.47 -12.90 13.23
N ILE A 213 4.56 -12.28 12.48
CA ILE A 213 3.63 -11.28 12.99
C ILE A 213 2.21 -11.76 12.69
N LYS A 214 1.40 -11.86 13.74
CA LYS A 214 -0.05 -11.95 13.62
C LYS A 214 -0.57 -10.55 13.33
N ASN A 215 -0.76 -10.21 12.06
CA ASN A 215 -1.14 -8.88 11.64
C ASN A 215 -2.66 -8.71 11.77
N VAL A 216 -3.08 -8.16 12.90
CA VAL A 216 -4.49 -7.84 13.16
C VAL A 216 -4.75 -6.40 12.73
N ILE A 217 -5.48 -6.23 11.63
CA ILE A 217 -5.97 -4.91 11.21
C ILE A 217 -7.39 -4.78 11.74
N ALA A 218 -7.59 -3.91 12.72
CA ALA A 218 -8.90 -3.59 13.28
C ALA A 218 -9.17 -2.09 13.12
N ILE A 219 -10.28 -1.77 12.46
CA ILE A 219 -10.67 -0.38 12.19
C ILE A 219 -12.02 -0.11 12.82
N GLU A 220 -12.03 0.90 13.68
CA GLU A 220 -13.23 1.44 14.31
C GLU A 220 -13.82 2.58 13.46
N PRO A 221 -15.14 2.71 13.40
CA PRO A 221 -15.77 3.85 12.76
C PRO A 221 -15.43 5.14 13.51
N ASP A 222 -15.25 6.24 12.77
CA ASP A 222 -15.07 7.58 13.33
C ASP A 222 -16.43 8.16 13.68
N GLU A 223 -16.78 8.15 14.97
CA GLU A 223 -18.03 8.70 15.49
C GLU A 223 -17.94 10.20 15.87
N SER A 224 -16.82 10.87 15.58
CA SER A 224 -16.62 12.27 15.98
C SER A 224 -17.51 13.26 15.21
N GLU A 225 -17.88 12.93 13.97
CA GLU A 225 -18.72 13.76 13.11
C GLU A 225 -20.02 13.06 12.76
N LYS A 226 -21.15 13.78 12.90
CA LYS A 226 -22.50 13.22 12.69
C LYS A 226 -22.73 12.67 11.28
N ASP A 227 -22.01 13.20 10.29
CA ASP A 227 -22.20 12.89 8.87
C ASP A 227 -21.32 11.71 8.44
N ASN A 228 -20.44 11.19 9.31
CA ASN A 228 -19.67 9.98 9.02
C ASN A 228 -20.56 8.74 8.90
N GLY A 229 -20.03 7.75 8.18
CA GLY A 229 -20.63 6.46 7.93
C GLY A 229 -21.61 6.46 6.75
N TYR A 230 -21.55 5.44 5.90
CA TYR A 230 -22.46 5.23 4.78
C TYR A 230 -23.16 3.87 4.93
N GLU A 231 -24.49 3.87 4.82
CA GLU A 231 -25.33 2.67 5.00
C GLU A 231 -25.77 2.05 3.66
N GLY A 232 -25.53 2.75 2.54
CA GLY A 232 -25.88 2.25 1.20
C GLY A 232 -24.93 1.17 0.71
N LYS A 233 -25.25 0.60 -0.46
CA LYS A 233 -24.38 -0.38 -1.13
C LYS A 233 -23.05 0.29 -1.50
N ILE A 234 -21.93 -0.35 -1.18
CA ILE A 234 -20.59 0.10 -1.54
C ILE A 234 -20.00 -0.88 -2.55
N PHE A 235 -19.40 -0.36 -3.61
CA PHE A 235 -18.64 -1.11 -4.60
C PHE A 235 -17.19 -0.62 -4.61
N LEU A 236 -16.25 -1.53 -4.83
CA LEU A 236 -14.85 -1.21 -5.07
C LEU A 236 -14.50 -1.58 -6.51
N LEU A 237 -14.02 -0.61 -7.31
CA LEU A 237 -13.45 -0.90 -8.62
C LEU A 237 -11.95 -1.12 -8.51
N VAL A 238 -11.50 -2.25 -9.08
CA VAL A 238 -10.10 -2.69 -9.08
C VAL A 238 -9.66 -3.08 -10.49
N ASP A 239 -8.35 -3.07 -10.71
CA ASP A 239 -7.70 -3.59 -11.91
C ASP A 239 -6.30 -4.15 -11.60
N GLU A 240 -5.61 -4.65 -12.61
CA GLU A 240 -4.28 -5.24 -12.52
C GLU A 240 -3.19 -4.32 -11.98
N ASP A 241 -3.40 -3.00 -12.03
CA ASP A 241 -2.46 -1.99 -11.54
C ASP A 241 -2.64 -1.71 -10.04
N VAL A 242 -3.72 -2.19 -9.42
CA VAL A 242 -3.92 -2.15 -7.96
C VAL A 242 -2.85 -2.97 -7.27
N PHE A 243 -1.92 -2.30 -6.57
CA PHE A 243 -0.74 -2.94 -6.01
C PHE A 243 -0.40 -2.39 -4.62
N SER A 244 0.42 -3.11 -3.84
CA SER A 244 0.99 -2.63 -2.57
C SER A 244 -0.09 -2.16 -1.59
N ALA A 245 -0.02 -0.94 -1.05
CA ALA A 245 -1.03 -0.47 -0.10
C ALA A 245 -2.47 -0.44 -0.63
N ALA A 246 -2.66 -0.30 -1.94
CA ALA A 246 -3.98 -0.39 -2.57
C ALA A 246 -4.45 -1.85 -2.68
N GLU A 247 -3.53 -2.79 -2.91
CA GLU A 247 -3.84 -4.21 -2.78
C GLU A 247 -4.23 -4.57 -1.35
N GLY A 248 -3.50 -4.08 -0.35
CA GLY A 248 -3.82 -4.31 1.06
C GLY A 248 -5.23 -3.80 1.39
N PHE A 249 -5.65 -2.70 0.77
CA PHE A 249 -7.01 -2.20 0.84
C PHE A 249 -8.00 -3.15 0.16
N ALA A 250 -7.76 -3.59 -1.08
CA ALA A 250 -8.62 -4.53 -1.80
C ALA A 250 -8.80 -5.86 -1.03
N SER A 251 -7.71 -6.43 -0.51
CA SER A 251 -7.73 -7.64 0.31
C SER A 251 -8.51 -7.42 1.62
N PHE A 252 -8.36 -6.27 2.27
CA PHE A 252 -9.17 -5.91 3.44
C PHE A 252 -10.67 -5.83 3.10
N ILE A 253 -11.03 -5.19 1.98
CA ILE A 253 -12.43 -5.11 1.53
C ILE A 253 -13.01 -6.50 1.30
N LYS A 254 -12.26 -7.38 0.61
CA LYS A 254 -12.66 -8.76 0.30
C LYS A 254 -12.99 -9.53 1.58
N HIS A 255 -12.09 -9.48 2.56
CA HIS A 255 -12.18 -10.30 3.77
C HIS A 255 -13.07 -9.70 4.88
N THR A 256 -13.47 -8.45 4.76
CA THR A 256 -14.42 -7.81 5.68
C THR A 256 -15.82 -7.67 5.11
N GLU A 257 -16.02 -8.05 3.85
CA GLU A 257 -17.27 -7.86 3.09
C GLU A 257 -17.78 -6.41 3.22
N PHE A 258 -16.85 -5.44 3.19
CA PHE A 258 -17.21 -4.03 3.34
C PHE A 258 -17.83 -3.45 2.07
N ALA A 259 -17.43 -3.95 0.90
CA ALA A 259 -17.93 -3.57 -0.41
C ALA A 259 -17.89 -4.76 -1.36
N THR A 260 -18.72 -4.73 -2.40
CA THR A 260 -18.62 -5.69 -3.52
C THR A 260 -17.53 -5.24 -4.48
N ILE A 261 -16.58 -6.11 -4.77
CA ILE A 261 -15.44 -5.81 -5.64
C ILE A 261 -15.78 -6.14 -7.10
N VAL A 262 -15.58 -5.18 -8.01
CA VAL A 262 -15.90 -5.30 -9.45
C VAL A 262 -14.69 -4.89 -10.28
N GLY A 263 -14.27 -5.72 -11.26
CA GLY A 263 -13.14 -5.38 -12.14
C GLY A 263 -12.32 -6.59 -12.58
N SER A 264 -11.00 -6.44 -12.62
CA SER A 264 -10.04 -7.53 -12.85
C SER A 264 -9.26 -7.86 -11.58
N GLN A 265 -8.56 -9.00 -11.58
CA GLN A 265 -7.65 -9.37 -10.50
C GLN A 265 -6.57 -8.31 -10.33
N THR A 266 -6.24 -7.99 -9.08
CA THR A 266 -5.24 -6.97 -8.73
C THR A 266 -3.81 -7.45 -8.96
N GLY A 267 -2.84 -6.54 -8.80
CA GLY A 267 -1.41 -6.79 -8.96
C GLY A 267 -0.71 -7.40 -7.74
N GLY A 268 -1.33 -7.42 -6.55
CA GLY A 268 -0.82 -8.14 -5.38
C GLY A 268 0.14 -7.39 -4.45
N ASP A 269 0.77 -8.16 -3.56
CA ASP A 269 1.80 -7.75 -2.58
C ASP A 269 1.38 -6.63 -1.62
N GLY A 270 0.14 -6.70 -1.12
CA GLY A 270 -0.43 -5.75 -0.17
C GLY A 270 -0.36 -6.16 1.30
N ILE A 271 0.04 -7.39 1.61
CA ILE A 271 0.23 -7.87 2.99
C ILE A 271 1.73 -7.85 3.31
N THR A 272 2.29 -6.65 3.37
CA THR A 272 3.73 -6.44 3.58
C THR A 272 3.99 -5.42 4.67
N LEU A 273 5.14 -5.52 5.34
CA LEU A 273 5.62 -4.50 6.27
C LEU A 273 6.41 -3.40 5.55
N GLY A 274 6.72 -3.59 4.27
CA GLY A 274 7.35 -2.60 3.41
C GLY A 274 8.40 -3.19 2.47
N VAL A 275 9.21 -2.30 1.92
CA VAL A 275 10.23 -2.63 0.92
C VAL A 275 11.61 -2.35 1.51
N ILE A 276 12.55 -3.27 1.28
CA ILE A 276 13.96 -3.07 1.64
C ILE A 276 14.71 -2.45 0.48
N ASN A 277 15.52 -1.42 0.75
CA ASN A 277 16.53 -0.95 -0.18
C ASN A 277 17.89 -1.60 0.07
N SER A 278 18.46 -2.22 -0.97
CA SER A 278 19.75 -2.88 -0.92
C SER A 278 20.74 -2.29 -1.91
N VAL A 279 21.97 -2.08 -1.45
CA VAL A 279 23.05 -1.50 -2.25
C VAL A 279 24.07 -2.58 -2.57
N LEU A 280 24.32 -2.82 -3.86
CA LEU A 280 25.43 -3.66 -4.30
C LEU A 280 26.77 -2.97 -3.97
N PRO A 281 27.67 -3.63 -3.22
CA PRO A 281 28.77 -2.97 -2.52
C PRO A 281 29.82 -2.32 -3.43
N ASN A 282 30.04 -2.89 -4.63
CA ASN A 282 31.07 -2.46 -5.57
C ASN A 282 30.51 -1.55 -6.67
N SER A 283 29.29 -1.82 -7.15
CA SER A 283 28.68 -1.04 -8.22
C SER A 283 27.95 0.19 -7.68
N GLY A 284 27.38 0.13 -6.47
CA GLY A 284 26.49 1.17 -5.94
C GLY A 284 25.07 1.10 -6.50
N LEU A 285 24.73 0.05 -7.26
CA LEU A 285 23.35 -0.18 -7.73
C LEU A 285 22.43 -0.44 -6.55
N VAL A 286 21.27 0.20 -6.58
CA VAL A 286 20.20 0.00 -5.61
C VAL A 286 19.18 -0.97 -6.21
N PHE A 287 18.78 -1.96 -5.44
CA PHE A 287 17.68 -2.85 -5.76
C PHE A 287 16.73 -2.96 -4.57
N THR A 288 15.47 -3.20 -4.88
CA THR A 288 14.38 -3.29 -3.92
C THR A 288 13.79 -4.69 -3.90
N TYR A 289 13.19 -5.07 -2.78
CA TYR A 289 12.36 -6.27 -2.64
C TYR A 289 11.51 -6.18 -1.37
N THR A 290 10.38 -6.88 -1.35
CA THR A 290 9.50 -6.98 -0.18
C THR A 290 10.19 -7.69 0.99
N ASN A 291 9.95 -7.22 2.21
CA ASN A 291 10.56 -7.76 3.42
C ASN A 291 9.78 -8.90 4.09
N THR A 292 8.60 -9.24 3.57
CA THR A 292 7.60 -10.10 4.22
C THR A 292 7.03 -11.12 3.25
N LEU A 293 6.81 -12.34 3.72
CA LEU A 293 5.86 -13.25 3.07
C LEU A 293 4.49 -13.07 3.72
N GLY A 294 3.56 -12.49 2.97
CA GLY A 294 2.23 -12.08 3.45
C GLY A 294 1.13 -13.03 3.03
N TYR A 295 0.49 -13.66 4.01
CA TYR A 295 -0.70 -14.49 3.81
C TYR A 295 -1.96 -13.73 4.21
N ASP A 296 -2.98 -13.90 3.39
CA ASP A 296 -4.32 -13.42 3.68
C ASP A 296 -5.03 -14.33 4.72
N PRO A 297 -6.26 -13.98 5.15
CA PRO A 297 -7.00 -14.77 6.13
C PRO A 297 -7.38 -16.19 5.66
N THR A 298 -7.33 -16.48 4.37
CA THR A 298 -7.65 -17.80 3.80
C THR A 298 -6.45 -18.75 3.76
N GLY A 299 -5.26 -18.20 3.94
CA GLY A 299 -4.00 -18.93 3.88
C GLY A 299 -3.31 -18.89 2.53
N GLU A 300 -3.74 -18.03 1.61
CA GLU A 300 -3.10 -17.83 0.32
C GLU A 300 -2.05 -16.72 0.42
N ILE A 301 -0.92 -16.88 -0.29
CA ILE A 301 0.13 -15.86 -0.37
C ILE A 301 -0.41 -14.74 -1.25
N ASN A 302 -0.62 -13.54 -0.69
CA ASN A 302 -1.27 -12.43 -1.38
C ASN A 302 -0.48 -11.88 -2.58
N GLU A 303 0.83 -12.09 -2.59
CA GLU A 303 1.68 -11.72 -3.72
C GLU A 303 1.56 -12.68 -4.89
N GLU A 304 1.42 -13.99 -4.63
CA GLU A 304 1.26 -15.02 -5.67
C GLU A 304 -0.21 -15.18 -6.10
N ASN A 305 -1.14 -14.92 -5.18
CA ASN A 305 -2.58 -14.96 -5.37
C ASN A 305 -3.19 -13.59 -4.96
N PRO A 306 -3.07 -12.57 -5.84
CA PRO A 306 -3.68 -11.27 -5.62
C PRO A 306 -5.20 -11.33 -5.44
N THR A 307 -5.77 -10.27 -4.86
CA THR A 307 -7.21 -10.14 -4.65
C THR A 307 -8.00 -10.29 -5.96
N THR A 308 -8.89 -11.29 -5.99
CA THR A 308 -9.83 -11.50 -7.10
C THR A 308 -11.14 -10.74 -6.86
N PRO A 309 -11.70 -10.09 -7.89
CA PRO A 309 -12.97 -9.38 -7.76
C PRO A 309 -14.10 -10.35 -7.46
N ASP A 310 -15.18 -9.87 -6.85
CA ASP A 310 -16.42 -10.65 -6.70
C ASP A 310 -17.15 -10.80 -8.04
N ILE A 311 -17.02 -9.77 -8.89
CA ILE A 311 -17.61 -9.71 -10.23
C ILE A 311 -16.52 -9.29 -11.21
N GLU A 312 -16.19 -10.18 -12.14
CA GLU A 312 -15.29 -9.84 -13.23
C GLU A 312 -15.94 -8.85 -14.21
N SER A 313 -15.21 -7.80 -14.56
CA SER A 313 -15.63 -6.80 -15.54
C SER A 313 -14.41 -6.28 -16.32
N PRO A 314 -14.45 -6.26 -17.66
CA PRO A 314 -13.29 -5.95 -18.50
C PRO A 314 -13.05 -4.46 -18.71
N SER A 315 -13.95 -3.58 -18.27
CA SER A 315 -13.77 -2.13 -18.44
C SER A 315 -14.53 -1.31 -17.41
N TYR A 316 -14.08 -0.07 -17.18
CA TYR A 316 -14.78 0.90 -16.35
C TYR A 316 -16.27 1.00 -16.70
N ARG A 317 -16.56 1.15 -17.99
CA ARG A 317 -17.91 1.38 -18.48
C ARG A 317 -18.81 0.19 -18.14
N GLU A 318 -18.32 -1.02 -18.39
CA GLU A 318 -19.08 -2.24 -18.07
C GLU A 318 -19.25 -2.38 -16.55
N SER A 319 -18.23 -2.05 -15.75
CA SER A 319 -18.35 -2.08 -14.29
C SER A 319 -19.45 -1.13 -13.79
N ILE A 320 -19.50 0.09 -14.32
CA ILE A 320 -20.55 1.06 -13.96
C ILE A 320 -21.93 0.56 -14.41
N GLU A 321 -22.08 0.09 -15.65
CA GLU A 321 -23.35 -0.45 -16.16
C GLU A 321 -23.84 -1.65 -15.31
N MET A 322 -22.94 -2.55 -14.90
CA MET A 322 -23.27 -3.67 -14.00
C MET A 322 -23.72 -3.17 -12.63
N ILE A 323 -23.01 -2.19 -12.05
CA ILE A 323 -23.36 -1.62 -10.75
C ILE A 323 -24.73 -0.94 -10.80
N GLU A 324 -25.00 -0.16 -11.84
CA GLU A 324 -26.31 0.48 -12.02
C GLU A 324 -27.44 -0.56 -12.05
N ASN A 325 -27.26 -1.68 -12.76
CA ASN A 325 -28.26 -2.76 -12.79
C ASN A 325 -28.46 -3.37 -11.39
N MET A 326 -27.37 -3.70 -10.68
CA MET A 326 -27.44 -4.29 -9.32
C MET A 326 -28.06 -3.37 -8.26
N VAL A 327 -28.04 -2.06 -8.48
CA VAL A 327 -28.59 -1.07 -7.55
C VAL A 327 -30.06 -0.77 -7.85
N ASN A 328 -30.49 -0.94 -9.10
CA ASN A 328 -31.87 -0.74 -9.53
C ASN A 328 -32.78 -1.98 -9.36
N ASP A 329 -32.18 -3.16 -9.20
CA ASP A 329 -32.85 -4.41 -8.84
C ASP A 329 -33.10 -4.54 -7.32
#